data_AF-X1VMT0-F1
#
_entry.id   AF-X1VMT0-F1
#
_cell.length_a   1.000
_cell.length_b   1.000
_cell.length_c   1.000
_cell.angle_alpha   90.00
_cell.angle_beta   90.00
_cell.angle_gamma   90.00
#
_symmetry.space_group_name_H-M   'P 1'
#
loop_
_entity.id
_entity.type
_entity.pdbx_description
1 polymer ?
#
loop_
_entity_poly.entity_id
_entity_poly.type
_entity_poly.pdbx_seq_one_letter_code
_entity_poly.pdbx_strand_id
1 'polypeptide(L)'
;METKEALTRFIKKCEERGLSPETRRTYLSYLRHFADEHPELPTDTPSIEAFLKKRKETPAHRGPVFKKLQAFYSYLEQFEGISSPVPASGPMGRPR
;
A
#
# COMPACT_ATOMS: atom_id res chain seq x y z
N MET A 1 -14.29 -3.34 2.01
CA MET A 1 -13.80 -3.21 0.62
C MET A 1 -12.81 -4.32 0.36
N GLU A 2 -12.88 -4.97 -0.81
CA GLU A 2 -11.89 -6.00 -1.18
C GLU A 2 -10.54 -5.37 -1.55
N THR A 3 -9.46 -5.95 -1.01
CA THR A 3 -8.10 -5.44 -1.25
C THR A 3 -7.71 -5.51 -2.72
N LYS A 4 -8.18 -6.54 -3.45
CA LYS A 4 -7.93 -6.70 -4.89
C LYS A 4 -8.60 -5.62 -5.73
N GLU A 5 -9.81 -5.22 -5.34
CA GLU A 5 -10.54 -4.15 -6.03
C GLU A 5 -9.87 -2.80 -5.79
N ALA A 6 -9.56 -2.50 -4.52
CA ALA A 6 -8.80 -1.32 -4.11
C ALA A 6 -7.46 -1.20 -4.87
N LEU A 7 -6.73 -2.32 -4.99
CA LEU A 7 -5.47 -2.41 -5.72
C LEU A 7 -5.65 -2.10 -7.20
N THR A 8 -6.68 -2.65 -7.84
CA THR A 8 -6.97 -2.38 -9.25
C THR A 8 -7.27 -0.91 -9.48
N ARG A 9 -8.07 -0.27 -8.62
CA ARG A 9 -8.37 1.17 -8.68
C ARG A 9 -7.10 2.01 -8.50
N PHE A 10 -6.27 1.66 -7.53
CA PHE A 10 -5.00 2.34 -7.28
C PHE A 10 -4.06 2.27 -8.50
N ILE A 11 -3.89 1.10 -9.12
CA ILE A 11 -3.04 0.94 -10.30
C ILE A 11 -3.58 1.74 -11.49
N LYS A 12 -4.91 1.74 -11.69
CA LYS A 12 -5.55 2.57 -12.72
C LYS A 12 -5.28 4.06 -12.47
N LYS A 13 -5.37 4.51 -11.21
CA LYS A 13 -5.03 5.91 -10.87
C LYS A 13 -3.55 6.22 -11.08
N CYS A 14 -2.67 5.27 -10.80
CA CYS A 14 -1.25 5.43 -11.09
C CYS A 14 -0.99 5.57 -12.60
N GLU A 15 -1.73 4.84 -13.43
CA GLU A 15 -1.68 4.97 -14.89
C GLU A 15 -2.17 6.34 -15.35
N GLU A 16 -3.31 6.82 -14.83
CA GLU A 16 -3.82 8.17 -15.13
C GLU A 16 -2.86 9.29 -14.69
N ARG A 17 -2.10 9.07 -13.61
CA ARG A 17 -1.05 9.99 -13.13
C ARG A 17 0.24 9.93 -13.95
N GLY A 18 0.33 9.04 -14.94
CA GLY A 18 1.52 8.88 -15.77
C GLY A 18 2.67 8.15 -15.09
N LEU A 19 2.42 7.31 -14.07
CA LEU A 19 3.50 6.52 -13.47
C LEU A 19 4.05 5.49 -14.48
N SER A 20 5.36 5.29 -14.44
CA SER A 20 6.05 4.30 -15.26
C SER A 20 5.44 2.89 -15.09
N PRO A 21 5.34 2.11 -16.16
CA PRO A 21 4.80 0.74 -16.12
C PRO A 21 5.59 -0.18 -15.18
N GLU A 22 6.90 0.04 -15.05
CA GLU A 22 7.76 -0.69 -14.10
C GLU A 22 7.36 -0.43 -12.65
N THR A 23 7.05 0.84 -12.32
CA THR A 23 6.58 1.23 -10.99
C THR A 23 5.23 0.61 -10.68
N ARG A 24 4.29 0.63 -11.65
CA ARG A 24 2.99 -0.05 -11.55
C ARG A 24 3.14 -1.55 -11.32
N ARG A 25 4.01 -2.21 -12.08
CA ARG A 25 4.31 -3.64 -11.91
C ARG A 25 4.91 -3.94 -10.53
N THR A 26 5.77 -3.06 -10.04
CA THR A 26 6.32 -3.16 -8.69
C THR A 26 5.23 -3.05 -7.64
N TYR A 27 4.35 -2.05 -7.71
CA TYR A 27 3.21 -1.93 -6.80
C TYR A 27 2.33 -3.17 -6.84
N LEU A 28 1.97 -3.63 -8.05
CA LEU A 28 1.12 -4.79 -8.24
C LEU A 28 1.74 -6.06 -7.64
N SER A 29 3.01 -6.36 -7.90
CA SER A 29 3.68 -7.53 -7.30
C SER A 29 3.68 -7.47 -5.77
N TYR A 30 4.01 -6.32 -5.19
CA TYR A 30 4.08 -6.18 -3.73
C TYR A 30 2.70 -6.26 -3.07
N LEU A 31 1.73 -5.53 -3.60
CA LEU A 31 0.37 -5.45 -3.06
C LEU A 31 -0.48 -6.68 -3.40
N ARG A 32 -0.15 -7.44 -4.46
CA ARG A 32 -0.85 -8.70 -4.79
C ARG A 32 -0.71 -9.72 -3.67
N HIS A 33 0.51 -9.91 -3.16
CA HIS A 33 0.74 -10.76 -1.99
C HIS A 33 -0.02 -10.25 -0.76
N PHE A 34 -0.10 -8.94 -0.57
CA PHE A 34 -0.90 -8.36 0.51
C PHE A 34 -2.40 -8.66 0.34
N ALA A 35 -2.94 -8.51 -0.88
CA ALA A 35 -4.32 -8.81 -1.20
C ALA A 35 -4.67 -10.30 -1.17
N ASP A 36 -3.67 -11.17 -1.26
CA ASP A 36 -3.82 -12.62 -1.11
C ASP A 36 -3.88 -13.03 0.36
N GLU A 37 -3.02 -12.45 1.20
CA GLU A 37 -3.03 -12.67 2.65
C GLU A 37 -4.19 -11.95 3.36
N HIS A 38 -4.60 -10.80 2.82
CA HIS A 38 -5.69 -9.98 3.33
C HIS A 38 -6.70 -9.73 2.22
N PRO A 39 -7.66 -10.67 2.00
CA PRO A 39 -8.72 -10.47 1.00
C PRO A 39 -9.58 -9.25 1.33
N GLU A 40 -9.79 -8.99 2.62
CA GLU A 40 -10.41 -7.79 3.13
C GLU A 40 -9.36 -6.78 3.58
N LEU A 41 -9.59 -5.50 3.24
CA LEU A 41 -8.62 -4.45 3.50
C LEU A 41 -8.49 -4.21 5.02
N PRO A 42 -7.35 -4.51 5.64
CA PRO A 42 -7.22 -4.31 7.07
C PRO A 42 -7.20 -2.81 7.35
N THR A 43 -8.05 -2.38 8.28
CA THR A 43 -8.10 -1.00 8.78
C THR A 43 -7.39 -0.84 10.12
N ASP A 44 -6.75 -1.91 10.59
CA ASP A 44 -6.10 -2.00 11.88
C ASP A 44 -4.57 -2.01 11.73
N THR A 45 -3.90 -1.14 12.48
CA THR A 45 -2.44 -1.10 12.62
C THR A 45 -1.81 -2.46 12.92
N PRO A 46 -2.33 -3.28 13.88
CA PRO A 46 -1.71 -4.58 14.19
C PRO A 46 -1.70 -5.56 13.01
N SER A 47 -2.70 -5.51 12.12
CA SER A 47 -2.75 -6.38 10.92
C SER A 47 -1.64 -6.00 9.93
N ILE A 48 -1.40 -4.71 9.73
CA ILE A 48 -0.28 -4.23 8.91
C ILE A 48 1.06 -4.61 9.53
N GLU A 49 1.22 -4.41 10.85
CA GLU A 49 2.45 -4.76 11.55
C GLU A 49 2.72 -6.26 11.50
N ALA A 50 1.69 -7.10 11.64
CA ALA A 50 1.81 -8.55 11.50
C ALA A 50 2.31 -8.94 10.10
N PHE A 51 1.74 -8.35 9.04
CA PHE A 51 2.20 -8.56 7.67
C PHE A 51 3.66 -8.11 7.46
N LEU A 52 4.02 -6.91 7.94
CA LEU A 52 5.39 -6.39 7.86
C LEU A 52 6.38 -7.24 8.68
N LYS A 53 5.94 -7.80 9.80
CA LYS A 53 6.73 -8.69 10.66
C LYS A 53 6.87 -10.09 10.06
N LYS A 54 5.85 -10.56 9.32
CA LYS A 54 5.86 -11.85 8.62
C LYS A 54 6.81 -11.85 7.42
N ARG A 55 6.89 -10.73 6.68
CA ARG A 55 7.92 -10.49 5.65
C ARG A 55 9.30 -10.19 6.22
N LYS A 56 9.73 -10.93 7.24
CA LYS A 56 11.00 -10.80 7.95
C LYS A 56 12.25 -11.11 7.09
N GLU A 57 12.23 -10.78 5.81
CA GLU A 57 13.36 -10.82 4.89
C GLU A 57 14.04 -9.45 4.90
N THR A 58 14.84 -9.22 5.94
CA THR A 58 15.81 -8.10 6.10
C THR A 58 15.24 -6.66 6.27
N PRO A 59 15.85 -5.86 7.17
CA PRO A 59 15.46 -4.46 7.40
C PRO A 59 15.56 -3.58 6.13
N ALA A 60 16.38 -3.96 5.15
CA ALA A 60 16.54 -3.28 3.87
C ALA A 60 15.25 -3.29 3.01
N HIS A 61 14.43 -4.33 3.12
CA HIS A 61 13.21 -4.48 2.31
C HIS A 61 11.96 -3.90 3.01
N ARG A 62 12.05 -3.60 4.32
CA ARG A 62 10.92 -3.09 5.13
C ARG A 62 10.52 -1.67 4.73
N GLY A 63 11.50 -0.80 4.48
CA GLY A 63 11.27 0.59 4.07
C GLY A 63 10.48 0.74 2.75
N PRO A 64 10.89 0.09 1.64
CA PRO A 64 10.17 0.19 0.39
C PRO A 64 8.77 -0.45 0.43
N VAL A 65 8.57 -1.53 1.21
CA VAL A 65 7.23 -2.12 1.41
C VAL A 65 6.32 -1.15 2.17
N PHE A 66 6.81 -0.58 3.26
CA PHE A 66 6.07 0.37 4.08
C PHE A 66 5.64 1.61 3.28
N LYS A 67 6.56 2.21 2.50
CA LYS A 67 6.24 3.35 1.62
C LYS A 67 5.15 3.01 0.60
N LYS A 68 5.17 1.80 0.03
CA LYS A 68 4.16 1.38 -0.94
C LYS A 68 2.79 1.18 -0.30
N LEU A 69 2.74 0.56 0.88
CA LEU A 69 1.51 0.43 1.66
C LEU A 69 0.98 1.80 2.08
N GLN A 70 1.83 2.70 2.54
CA GLN A 70 1.44 4.06 2.91
C GLN A 70 0.84 4.82 1.72
N ALA A 71 1.46 4.73 0.53
CA ALA A 71 0.92 5.34 -0.68
C ALA A 71 -0.45 4.76 -1.07
N PHE A 72 -0.61 3.44 -0.95
CA PHE A 72 -1.85 2.74 -1.22
C PHE A 72 -2.96 3.15 -0.24
N TYR A 73 -2.72 3.09 1.07
CA TYR A 73 -3.69 3.48 2.08
C TYR A 73 -4.06 4.95 2.01
N SER A 74 -3.10 5.83 1.72
CA SER A 74 -3.41 7.24 1.60
C SER A 74 -4.20 7.58 0.32
N TYR A 75 -4.15 6.73 -0.70
CA TYR A 75 -5.10 6.79 -1.82
C TYR A 75 -6.50 6.35 -1.36
N LEU A 76 -6.61 5.27 -0.59
CA LEU A 76 -7.90 4.79 -0.09
C LEU A 76 -8.55 5.76 0.88
N GLU A 77 -7.78 6.42 1.72
CA GLU A 77 -8.27 7.48 2.60
C GLU A 77 -8.82 8.66 1.78
N GLN A 78 -8.13 9.03 0.69
CA GLN A 78 -8.52 10.16 -0.15
C GLN A 78 -9.72 9.87 -1.08
N PHE A 79 -9.85 8.66 -1.59
CA PHE A 79 -10.85 8.31 -2.61
C PHE A 79 -11.99 7.44 -2.08
N GLU A 80 -11.75 6.62 -1.06
CA GLU A 80 -12.73 5.67 -0.50
C GLU A 80 -13.10 6.02 0.95
N GLY A 81 -12.45 7.00 1.58
CA GLY A 81 -12.68 7.39 2.97
C GLY A 81 -12.20 6.35 4.00
N ILE A 82 -11.34 5.42 3.59
CA ILE A 82 -10.83 4.36 4.47
C ILE A 82 -9.65 4.90 5.28
N SER A 83 -9.78 4.90 6.62
CA SER A 83 -8.73 5.39 7.50
C SER A 83 -7.45 4.57 7.35
N SER A 84 -6.30 5.24 7.21
CA SER A 84 -5.00 4.58 7.07
C SER A 84 -4.50 3.99 8.40
N PRO A 85 -4.42 2.66 8.57
CA PRO A 85 -3.75 2.03 9.72
C PRO A 85 -2.24 2.20 9.70
N VAL A 86 -1.67 2.67 8.59
CA VAL A 86 -0.24 2.91 8.45
C VAL A 86 0.06 4.28 9.06
N PRO A 87 0.81 4.37 10.17
CA PRO A 87 1.13 5.65 10.80
C PRO A 87 1.93 6.52 9.84
N ALA A 88 1.67 7.84 9.84
CA ALA A 88 2.33 8.81 8.96
C ALA A 88 3.84 8.98 9.19
N SER A 89 4.47 8.20 10.07
CA SER A 89 5.87 8.35 10.46
C SER A 89 6.83 7.77 9.41
N GLY A 90 7.35 8.66 8.57
CA GLY A 90 8.51 8.47 7.71
C GLY A 90 8.72 9.69 6.79
N PRO A 91 9.91 10.33 6.75
CA PRO A 91 10.08 11.69 6.25
C PRO A 91 10.03 11.71 4.73
N MET A 92 8.93 12.21 4.17
CA MET A 92 8.94 13.02 2.96
C MET A 92 7.59 13.68 2.90
N GLY A 93 7.58 14.99 3.21
CA GLY A 93 6.40 15.82 3.07
C GLY A 93 5.80 15.64 1.69
N ARG A 94 4.48 15.44 1.64
CA ARG A 94 3.72 15.76 0.43
C ARG A 94 3.91 17.25 0.17
N PRO A 95 4.46 17.68 -0.98
CA PRO A 95 4.27 19.05 -1.39
C PRO A 95 2.77 19.24 -1.68
N ARG A 96 2.24 20.34 -1.17
CA ARG A 96 0.90 20.85 -1.49
C ARG A 96 0.84 21.31 -2.95
#